data_AF-A0A954QBS0-F1
#
_entry.id   AF-A0A954QBS0-F1
#
_cell.length_a   1.000
_cell.length_b   1.000
_cell.length_c   1.000
_cell.angle_alpha   90.00
_cell.angle_beta   90.00
_cell.angle_gamma   90.00
#
_symmetry.space_group_name_H-M   'P 1'
#
loop_
_entity.id
_entity.type
_entity.pdbx_description
1 polymer ?
#
loop_
_entity_poly.entity_id
_entity_poly.type
_entity_poly.pdbx_seq_one_letter_code
_entity_poly.pdbx_strand_id
1 'polypeptide(L)'
;KKVDSGTRLELVEYPGGSMFELGCHVIDAVVKVLGRPTNVTAFNRRTYSEQDPLLDNCLAVLEYPKATATVRSSVVEYDGGRRRQFVVCGDQGGIDIKPLEPPRATLALETSHGDYAKGTREVTLKPLGGRYDGDFLDLAAIIRGEKEHDFPPEHDLAVQEVVLRASGLPLN
;
A
#
# COMPACT_ATOMS: atom_id res chain seq x y z
N LYS A 1 -12.40 0.55 -4.74
CA LYS A 1 -13.37 0.29 -5.84
C LYS A 1 -14.74 0.09 -5.22
N LYS A 2 -15.82 0.65 -5.77
CA LYS A 2 -17.19 0.37 -5.32
C LYS A 2 -17.45 -1.14 -5.34
N VAL A 3 -17.77 -1.71 -4.19
CA VAL A 3 -18.14 -3.13 -4.05
C VAL A 3 -19.64 -3.26 -3.84
N ASP A 4 -20.18 -4.45 -4.09
CA ASP A 4 -21.60 -4.75 -3.87
C ASP A 4 -21.91 -5.06 -2.40
N SER A 5 -23.19 -5.24 -2.07
CA SER A 5 -23.62 -5.46 -0.69
C SER A 5 -23.11 -6.78 -0.09
N GLY A 6 -22.90 -7.81 -0.91
CA GLY A 6 -22.36 -9.08 -0.44
C GLY A 6 -20.91 -8.93 0.02
N THR A 7 -20.07 -8.33 -0.82
CA THR A 7 -18.68 -8.03 -0.45
C THR A 7 -18.58 -7.09 0.75
N ARG A 8 -19.52 -6.14 0.93
CA ARG A 8 -19.53 -5.28 2.14
C ARG A 8 -19.73 -6.11 3.41
N LEU A 9 -20.60 -7.11 3.39
CA LEU A 9 -20.84 -7.98 4.54
C LEU A 9 -19.60 -8.82 4.89
N GLU A 10 -18.88 -9.33 3.89
CA GLU A 10 -17.59 -10.00 4.09
C GLU A 10 -16.56 -9.05 4.75
N LEU A 11 -16.47 -7.81 4.26
CA LEU A 11 -15.52 -6.83 4.79
C LEU A 11 -15.84 -6.36 6.22
N VAL A 12 -17.08 -6.51 6.69
CA VAL A 12 -17.47 -6.18 8.07
C VAL A 12 -16.80 -7.14 9.07
N GLU A 13 -16.44 -8.35 8.65
CA GLU A 13 -15.77 -9.33 9.51
C GLU A 13 -14.36 -8.89 9.93
N TYR A 14 -13.77 -7.92 9.23
CA TYR A 14 -12.47 -7.35 9.54
C TYR A 14 -12.63 -6.07 10.37
N PRO A 15 -12.30 -6.07 11.67
CA PRO A 15 -12.22 -4.85 12.46
C PRO A 15 -11.28 -3.86 11.77
N GLY A 16 -11.67 -2.58 11.67
CA GLY A 16 -10.93 -1.60 10.87
C GLY A 16 -11.37 -1.47 9.41
N GLY A 17 -12.22 -2.39 8.93
CA GLY A 17 -12.86 -2.36 7.62
C GLY A 17 -11.87 -2.30 6.46
N SER A 18 -12.14 -1.43 5.49
CA SER A 18 -11.35 -1.37 4.25
C SER A 18 -9.89 -1.00 4.45
N MET A 19 -9.52 -0.30 5.52
CA MET A 19 -8.11 -0.02 5.81
C MET A 19 -7.36 -1.27 6.28
N PHE A 20 -8.00 -2.11 7.10
CA PHE A 20 -7.39 -3.32 7.61
C PHE A 20 -7.17 -4.35 6.49
N GLU A 21 -8.23 -4.64 5.73
CA GLU A 21 -8.18 -5.70 4.72
C GLU A 21 -7.48 -5.28 3.42
N LEU A 22 -7.73 -4.06 2.94
CA LEU A 22 -7.21 -3.63 1.62
C LEU A 22 -6.09 -2.59 1.74
N GLY A 23 -6.14 -1.75 2.77
CA GLY A 23 -5.13 -0.73 3.03
C GLY A 23 -3.80 -1.33 3.48
N CYS A 24 -3.80 -2.52 4.10
CA CYS A 24 -2.60 -3.20 4.59
C CYS A 24 -1.54 -3.42 3.51
N HIS A 25 -1.94 -3.77 2.28
CA HIS A 25 -1.02 -3.95 1.16
C HIS A 25 -0.28 -2.66 0.78
N VAL A 26 -0.95 -1.52 0.89
CA VAL A 26 -0.33 -0.21 0.60
C VAL A 26 0.52 0.25 1.79
N ILE A 27 0.08 -0.04 3.02
CA ILE A 27 0.85 0.23 4.24
C ILE A 27 2.17 -0.54 4.22
N ASP A 28 2.15 -1.82 3.86
CA ASP A 28 3.36 -2.65 3.70
C ASP A 28 4.35 -2.01 2.73
N ALA A 29 3.87 -1.58 1.56
CA ALA A 29 4.70 -0.87 0.59
C ALA A 29 5.27 0.45 1.12
N VAL A 30 4.50 1.21 1.92
CA VAL A 30 5.00 2.44 2.56
C VAL A 30 6.08 2.13 3.60
N VAL A 31 5.87 1.10 4.45
CA VAL A 31 6.85 0.69 5.47
C VAL A 31 8.12 0.15 4.81
N LYS A 32 8.00 -0.56 3.69
CA LYS A 32 9.17 -0.97 2.89
C LYS A 32 10.00 0.21 2.41
N VAL A 33 9.38 1.32 2.01
CA VAL A 33 10.07 2.49 1.45
C VAL A 33 10.60 3.43 2.54
N LEU A 34 9.82 3.69 3.59
CA LEU A 34 10.11 4.72 4.60
C LEU A 34 10.43 4.15 5.98
N GLY A 35 10.29 2.85 6.18
CA GLY A 35 10.40 2.20 7.48
C GLY A 35 9.18 2.44 8.37
N ARG A 36 9.36 2.20 9.67
CA ARG A 36 8.35 2.43 10.70
C ARG A 36 8.09 3.94 10.89
N PRO A 37 6.83 4.40 10.80
CA PRO A 37 6.50 5.81 11.06
C PRO A 37 6.63 6.16 12.53
N THR A 38 6.85 7.45 12.83
CA THR A 38 6.88 7.98 14.20
C THR A 38 5.49 8.14 14.78
N ASN A 39 4.49 8.43 13.94
CA ASN A 39 3.09 8.53 14.33
C ASN A 39 2.15 8.10 13.20
N VAL A 40 0.94 7.67 13.56
CA VAL A 40 -0.11 7.28 12.62
C VAL A 40 -1.43 7.87 13.09
N THR A 41 -2.08 8.67 12.24
CA THR A 41 -3.39 9.27 12.52
C THR A 41 -4.42 8.76 11.53
N ALA A 42 -5.52 8.20 12.03
CA ALA A 42 -6.59 7.61 11.22
C ALA A 42 -7.82 8.54 11.09
N PHE A 43 -8.42 8.54 9.89
CA PHE A 43 -9.63 9.26 9.52
C PHE A 43 -10.60 8.30 8.83
N ASN A 44 -11.20 7.40 9.61
CA ASN A 44 -12.06 6.34 9.09
C ASN A 44 -13.53 6.75 9.10
N ARG A 45 -14.26 6.45 8.03
CA ARG A 45 -15.66 6.83 7.84
C ARG A 45 -16.51 5.63 7.45
N ARG A 46 -17.76 5.65 7.92
CA ARG A 46 -18.87 4.82 7.42
C ARG A 46 -19.73 5.71 6.54
N THR A 47 -19.56 5.62 5.23
CA THR A 47 -20.28 6.49 4.29
C THR A 47 -21.70 6.01 4.03
N TYR A 48 -21.97 4.70 4.17
CA TYR A 48 -23.32 4.11 4.14
C TYR A 48 -23.76 3.63 5.54
N SER A 49 -23.82 4.54 6.52
CA SER A 49 -24.13 4.20 7.93
C SER A 49 -25.47 3.51 8.15
N GLU A 50 -26.45 3.74 7.28
CA GLU A 50 -27.77 3.12 7.35
C GLU A 50 -27.81 1.71 6.76
N GLN A 51 -26.76 1.30 6.04
CA GLN A 51 -26.69 0.00 5.38
C GLN A 51 -25.96 -1.04 6.24
N ASP A 52 -24.79 -0.69 6.77
CA ASP A 52 -23.91 -1.60 7.50
C ASP A 52 -22.88 -0.82 8.34
N PRO A 53 -22.17 -1.47 9.28
CA PRO A 53 -21.16 -0.80 10.10
C PRO A 53 -19.79 -0.66 9.41
N LEU A 54 -19.64 -0.97 8.12
CA LEU A 54 -18.33 -1.03 7.45
C LEU A 54 -17.64 0.33 7.40
N LEU A 55 -16.37 0.37 7.83
CA LEU A 55 -15.46 1.47 7.55
C LEU A 55 -15.03 1.40 6.07
N ASP A 56 -15.79 2.07 5.22
CA ASP A 56 -15.76 1.90 3.76
C ASP A 56 -15.03 3.03 3.01
N ASN A 57 -14.62 4.06 3.74
CA ASN A 57 -13.80 5.15 3.27
C ASN A 57 -12.84 5.59 4.37
N CYS A 58 -11.59 5.17 4.23
CA CYS A 58 -10.55 5.29 5.24
C CYS A 58 -9.35 6.06 4.69
N LEU A 59 -8.78 6.92 5.53
CA LEU A 59 -7.54 7.65 5.27
C LEU A 59 -6.65 7.54 6.51
N ALA A 60 -5.37 7.28 6.32
CA ALA A 60 -4.36 7.37 7.36
C ALA A 60 -3.24 8.32 6.92
N VAL A 61 -2.76 9.12 7.86
CA VAL A 61 -1.56 9.96 7.73
C VAL A 61 -0.46 9.34 8.58
N LEU A 62 0.66 9.01 7.93
CA LEU A 62 1.84 8.42 8.54
C LEU A 62 2.95 9.47 8.56
N GLU A 63 3.44 9.76 9.75
CA GLU A 63 4.44 10.81 9.98
C GLU A 63 5.83 10.18 10.10
N TYR A 64 6.81 10.85 9.49
CA TYR A 64 8.23 10.50 9.54
C TYR A 64 9.05 11.77 9.83
N PRO A 65 10.29 11.65 10.34
CA PRO A 65 11.11 12.81 10.64
C PRO A 65 11.35 13.76 9.46
N LYS A 66 11.32 13.24 8.23
CA LYS A 66 11.61 13.99 6.98
C LYS A 66 10.59 13.75 5.87
N ALA A 67 9.46 13.10 6.16
CA ALA A 67 8.47 12.76 5.15
C ALA A 67 7.06 12.63 5.76
N THR A 68 6.06 12.63 4.89
CA THR A 68 4.68 12.32 5.24
C THR A 68 4.12 11.40 4.17
N ALA A 69 3.47 10.30 4.59
CA ALA A 69 2.76 9.41 3.70
C ALA A 69 1.26 9.46 4.01
N THR A 70 0.46 9.31 2.96
CA THR A 70 -0.99 9.16 3.10
C THR A 70 -1.43 7.86 2.46
N VAL A 71 -2.22 7.07 3.18
CA VAL A 71 -2.81 5.83 2.67
C VAL A 71 -4.32 6.01 2.64
N ARG A 72 -4.95 5.78 1.50
CA ARG A 72 -6.41 5.82 1.36
C ARG A 72 -6.91 4.46 0.88
N SER A 73 -7.90 3.92 1.61
CA SER A 73 -8.65 2.75 1.19
C SER A 73 -10.12 3.11 1.07
N SER A 74 -10.76 2.75 -0.05
CA SER A 74 -12.19 3.01 -0.23
C SER A 74 -12.86 1.94 -1.08
N VAL A 75 -14.01 1.49 -0.59
CA VAL A 75 -14.86 0.49 -1.25
C VAL A 75 -16.19 1.07 -1.75
N VAL A 76 -16.28 2.39 -1.88
CA VAL A 76 -17.46 3.11 -2.38
C VAL A 76 -17.22 3.91 -3.66
N GLU A 77 -15.96 4.06 -4.07
CA GLU A 77 -15.57 4.86 -5.22
C GLU A 77 -15.91 4.19 -6.57
N TYR A 78 -16.76 4.84 -7.37
CA TYR A 78 -17.04 4.45 -8.75
C TYR A 78 -15.74 4.37 -9.56
N ASP A 79 -15.54 3.26 -10.28
CA ASP A 79 -14.32 2.97 -11.05
C ASP A 79 -13.00 3.09 -10.25
N GLY A 80 -13.05 2.94 -8.92
CA GLY A 80 -11.87 3.11 -8.06
C GLY A 80 -10.74 2.10 -8.32
N GLY A 81 -10.98 1.05 -9.11
CA GLY A 81 -9.93 0.11 -9.53
C GLY A 81 -8.81 0.78 -10.34
N ARG A 82 -9.15 1.74 -11.21
CA ARG A 82 -8.18 2.50 -12.02
C ARG A 82 -7.32 3.47 -11.22
N ARG A 83 -7.72 3.74 -9.97
CA ARG A 83 -7.02 4.65 -9.05
C ARG A 83 -6.19 3.94 -7.99
N ARG A 84 -6.08 2.61 -8.05
CA ARG A 84 -5.06 1.87 -7.28
C ARG A 84 -3.70 2.37 -7.75
N GLN A 85 -3.00 3.10 -6.89
CA GLN A 85 -1.75 3.77 -7.24
C GLN A 85 -0.79 3.78 -6.07
N PHE A 86 0.50 3.83 -6.35
CA PHE A 86 1.57 4.04 -5.36
C PHE A 86 2.50 5.13 -5.87
N VAL A 87 2.66 6.19 -5.09
CA VAL A 87 3.41 7.39 -5.50
C VAL A 87 4.48 7.69 -4.46
N VAL A 88 5.72 7.87 -4.93
CA VAL A 88 6.83 8.33 -4.10
C VAL A 88 7.34 9.65 -4.69
N CYS A 89 7.38 10.67 -3.86
CA CYS A 89 7.89 12.00 -4.21
C CYS A 89 9.15 12.29 -3.40
N GLY A 90 10.25 12.56 -4.09
CA GLY A 90 11.50 13.08 -3.53
C GLY A 90 11.79 14.50 -4.03
N ASP A 91 12.89 15.06 -3.57
CA ASP A 91 13.39 16.37 -3.97
C ASP A 91 14.00 16.36 -5.39
N GLN A 92 14.61 15.26 -5.80
CA GLN A 92 15.26 15.10 -7.11
C GLN A 92 14.41 14.37 -8.16
N GLY A 93 13.18 13.99 -7.80
CA GLY A 93 12.30 13.26 -8.70
C GLY A 93 11.17 12.52 -7.98
N GLY A 94 10.40 11.75 -8.73
CA GLY A 94 9.32 10.93 -8.20
C GLY A 94 8.92 9.82 -9.14
N ILE A 95 8.22 8.83 -8.60
CA ILE A 95 7.68 7.70 -9.33
C ILE A 95 6.19 7.53 -9.00
N ASP A 96 5.37 7.34 -10.03
CA ASP A 96 3.94 7.03 -9.93
C ASP A 96 3.69 5.68 -10.61
N ILE A 97 3.19 4.71 -9.85
CA ILE A 97 2.71 3.42 -10.37
C ILE A 97 1.18 3.45 -10.40
N LYS A 98 0.60 3.49 -11.60
CA LYS A 98 -0.86 3.60 -11.78
C LYS A 98 -1.37 3.08 -13.14
N PRO A 99 -2.31 2.12 -13.16
CA PRO A 99 -2.82 1.39 -12.00
C PRO A 99 -1.73 0.47 -11.42
N LEU A 100 -1.96 -0.11 -10.24
CA LEU A 100 -1.06 -1.14 -9.69
C LEU A 100 -1.10 -2.46 -10.49
N GLU A 101 -2.23 -2.77 -11.11
CA GLU A 101 -2.46 -4.06 -11.80
C GLU A 101 -3.30 -3.84 -13.08
N PRO A 102 -2.74 -4.08 -14.29
CA PRO A 102 -1.32 -4.27 -14.56
C PRO A 102 -0.51 -2.98 -14.29
N PRO A 103 0.71 -3.08 -13.75
CA PRO A 103 1.44 -1.90 -13.31
C PRO A 103 1.93 -1.07 -14.50
N ARG A 104 1.74 0.25 -14.42
CA ARG A 104 2.38 1.23 -15.30
C ARG A 104 3.11 2.24 -14.46
N ALA A 105 4.40 2.43 -14.72
CA ALA A 105 5.24 3.31 -13.93
C ALA A 105 5.65 4.55 -14.74
N THR A 106 5.48 5.72 -14.16
CA THR A 106 5.99 6.99 -14.68
C THR A 106 7.08 7.49 -13.74
N LEU A 107 8.25 7.77 -14.29
CA LEU A 107 9.41 8.31 -13.58
C LEU A 107 9.61 9.77 -14.01
N ALA A 108 9.74 10.67 -13.04
CA ALA A 108 10.13 12.05 -13.25
C ALA A 108 11.44 12.33 -12.53
N LEU A 109 12.43 12.87 -13.24
CA LEU A 109 13.75 13.20 -12.68
C LEU A 109 14.11 14.67 -12.94
N GLU A 110 14.65 15.34 -11.91
CA GLU A 110 15.15 16.71 -12.01
C GLU A 110 16.45 16.78 -12.85
N THR A 111 17.29 15.76 -12.73
CA THR A 111 18.55 15.58 -13.48
C THR A 111 18.66 14.15 -14.00
N SER A 112 19.49 13.91 -15.02
CA SER A 112 19.71 12.55 -15.52
C SER A 112 20.38 11.67 -14.46
N HIS A 113 19.92 10.44 -14.28
CA HIS A 113 20.45 9.49 -13.30
C HIS A 113 20.49 8.06 -13.88
N GLY A 114 21.68 7.46 -13.91
CA GLY A 114 21.90 6.17 -14.57
C GLY A 114 21.46 6.20 -16.04
N ASP A 115 20.66 5.23 -16.44
CA ASP A 115 20.12 5.11 -17.80
C ASP A 115 18.89 6.01 -18.07
N TYR A 116 18.45 6.77 -17.07
CA TYR A 116 17.25 7.61 -17.16
C TYR A 116 17.62 9.08 -17.31
N ALA A 117 17.25 9.70 -18.43
CA ALA A 117 17.50 11.14 -18.62
C ALA A 117 16.51 12.00 -17.81
N LYS A 118 16.88 13.26 -17.61
CA LYS A 118 16.01 14.31 -17.05
C LYS A 118 14.60 14.32 -17.69
N GLY A 119 13.60 14.70 -16.90
CA GLY A 119 12.21 14.86 -17.32
C GLY A 119 11.32 13.68 -16.96
N THR A 120 10.09 13.70 -17.46
CA THR A 120 9.06 12.69 -17.18
C THR A 120 8.98 11.66 -18.31
N ARG A 121 8.95 10.37 -17.96
CA ARG A 121 8.86 9.25 -18.91
C ARG A 121 8.10 8.07 -18.31
N GLU A 122 7.44 7.30 -19.16
CA GLU A 122 6.99 5.96 -18.77
C GLU A 122 8.21 5.01 -18.74
N VAL A 123 8.30 4.18 -17.70
CA VAL A 123 9.35 3.16 -17.58
C VAL A 123 8.73 1.79 -17.77
N THR A 124 9.38 0.98 -18.61
CA THR A 124 8.93 -0.39 -18.86
C THR A 124 9.28 -1.26 -17.66
N LEU A 125 8.26 -1.79 -16.99
CA LEU A 125 8.44 -2.75 -15.92
C LEU A 125 8.65 -4.14 -16.51
N LYS A 126 9.48 -4.94 -15.85
CA LYS A 126 9.63 -6.36 -16.22
C LYS A 126 8.27 -7.04 -16.08
N PRO A 127 7.93 -8.00 -16.96
CA PRO A 127 6.73 -8.80 -16.78
C PRO A 127 6.73 -9.44 -15.40
N LEU A 128 5.65 -9.21 -14.64
CA LEU A 128 5.31 -10.03 -13.49
C LEU A 128 5.01 -11.42 -14.07
N GLY A 129 5.76 -12.45 -13.70
CA GLY A 129 5.51 -13.83 -14.17
C GLY A 129 4.16 -14.36 -13.67
N GLY A 130 4.12 -15.60 -13.18
CA GLY A 130 2.99 -16.03 -12.36
C GLY A 130 2.85 -15.13 -11.13
N ARG A 131 1.60 -14.91 -10.69
CA ARG A 131 1.24 -13.98 -9.60
C ARG A 131 2.06 -14.20 -8.33
N TYR A 132 2.45 -15.44 -8.05
CA TYR A 132 3.15 -15.84 -6.83
C TYR A 132 4.52 -16.48 -7.09
N ASP A 133 4.99 -16.49 -8.35
CA ASP A 133 6.25 -17.17 -8.71
C ASP A 133 7.42 -16.59 -7.92
N GLY A 134 7.49 -15.26 -7.84
CA GLY A 134 8.52 -14.56 -7.05
C GLY A 134 8.49 -14.95 -5.57
N ASP A 135 7.31 -14.96 -4.96
CA ASP A 135 7.13 -15.25 -3.53
C ASP A 135 7.57 -16.68 -3.19
N PHE A 136 7.19 -17.68 -4.01
CA PHE A 136 7.58 -19.06 -3.78
C PHE A 136 9.07 -19.33 -4.08
N LEU A 137 9.62 -18.67 -5.10
CA LEU A 137 11.06 -18.75 -5.37
C LEU A 137 11.88 -18.15 -4.22
N ASP A 138 11.41 -17.02 -3.67
CA ASP A 138 12.03 -16.35 -2.52
C ASP A 138 11.99 -17.24 -1.27
N LEU A 139 10.80 -17.76 -0.93
CA LEU A 139 10.62 -18.70 0.19
C LEU A 139 11.53 -19.92 0.05
N ALA A 140 11.63 -20.48 -1.15
CA ALA A 140 12.45 -21.67 -1.39
C ALA A 140 13.96 -21.37 -1.24
N ALA A 141 14.42 -20.18 -1.65
CA ALA A 141 15.79 -19.75 -1.46
C ALA A 141 16.15 -19.57 0.03
N ILE A 142 15.23 -18.99 0.81
CA ILE A 142 15.38 -18.85 2.28
C ILE A 142 15.48 -20.23 2.94
N ILE A 143 14.56 -21.16 2.63
CA ILE A 143 14.57 -22.53 3.20
C ILE A 143 15.88 -23.27 2.88
N ARG A 144 16.47 -23.03 1.70
CA ARG A 144 17.74 -23.63 1.29
C ARG A 144 18.98 -22.93 1.86
N GLY A 145 18.82 -21.79 2.55
CA GLY A 145 19.94 -21.00 3.06
C GLY A 145 20.71 -20.24 1.97
N GLU A 146 20.08 -20.01 0.81
CA GLU A 146 20.68 -19.28 -0.31
C GLU A 146 20.62 -17.75 -0.11
N LYS A 147 19.70 -17.28 0.72
CA LYS A 147 19.56 -15.88 1.12
C LYS A 147 18.95 -15.74 2.51
N GLU A 148 19.15 -14.57 3.11
CA GLU A 148 18.45 -14.10 4.30
C GLU A 148 17.07 -13.53 3.94
N HIS A 149 16.24 -13.29 4.96
CA HIS A 149 14.90 -12.70 4.81
C HIS A 149 14.98 -11.24 4.35
N ASP A 150 14.38 -10.91 3.20
CA ASP A 150 14.21 -9.51 2.76
C ASP A 150 13.23 -8.74 3.66
N PHE A 151 12.30 -9.47 4.29
CA PHE A 151 11.29 -8.96 5.21
C PHE A 151 11.42 -9.73 6.53
N PRO A 152 12.29 -9.27 7.45
CA PRO A 152 12.46 -9.94 8.73
C PRO A 152 11.24 -9.67 9.64
N PRO A 153 11.06 -10.42 10.74
CA PRO A 153 9.89 -10.27 11.62
C PRO A 153 9.66 -8.84 12.14
N GLU A 154 10.73 -8.03 12.27
CA GLU A 154 10.63 -6.63 12.66
C GLU A 154 9.90 -5.77 11.63
N HIS A 155 10.03 -6.09 10.34
CA HIS A 155 9.27 -5.45 9.26
C HIS A 155 7.79 -5.77 9.41
N ASP A 156 7.44 -7.05 9.53
CA ASP A 156 6.05 -7.50 9.66
C ASP A 156 5.39 -6.92 10.92
N LEU A 157 6.13 -6.84 12.03
CA LEU A 157 5.65 -6.21 13.25
C LEU A 157 5.40 -4.70 13.04
N ALA A 158 6.31 -4.00 12.37
CA ALA A 158 6.12 -2.59 12.06
C ALA A 158 4.90 -2.37 11.14
N VAL A 159 4.73 -3.21 10.12
CA VAL A 159 3.55 -3.18 9.24
C VAL A 159 2.28 -3.39 10.06
N GLN A 160 2.22 -4.44 10.87
CA GLN A 160 1.03 -4.80 11.64
C GLN A 160 0.64 -3.69 12.62
N GLU A 161 1.60 -3.10 13.33
CA GLU A 161 1.32 -1.96 14.21
C GLU A 161 0.73 -0.76 13.45
N VAL A 162 1.25 -0.47 12.26
CA VAL A 162 0.75 0.63 11.42
C VAL A 162 -0.64 0.31 10.88
N VAL A 163 -0.89 -0.93 10.47
CA VAL A 163 -2.22 -1.40 10.02
C VAL A 163 -3.25 -1.23 11.13
N LEU A 164 -2.94 -1.66 12.35
CA LEU A 164 -3.85 -1.53 13.50
C LEU A 164 -4.15 -0.06 13.79
N ARG A 165 -3.13 0.80 13.89
CA ARG A 165 -3.32 2.24 14.14
C ARG A 165 -4.08 2.94 13.01
N ALA A 166 -3.73 2.68 11.75
CA ALA A 166 -4.40 3.24 10.58
C ALA A 166 -5.88 2.81 10.49
N SER A 167 -6.17 1.61 11.01
CA SER A 167 -7.51 1.04 11.11
C SER A 167 -8.31 1.57 12.30
N GLY A 168 -7.70 2.35 13.20
CA GLY A 168 -8.32 2.82 14.44
C GLY A 168 -8.48 1.72 15.50
N LEU A 169 -7.64 0.68 15.42
CA LEU A 169 -7.59 -0.43 16.36
C LEU A 169 -6.46 -0.25 17.38
N PRO A 170 -6.57 -0.87 18.56
CA PRO A 170 -5.53 -0.78 19.58
C PRO A 170 -4.39 -1.79 19.32
N LEU A 171 -3.24 -1.59 19.97
CA LEU A 171 -2.01 -2.39 19.78
C LEU A 171 -1.80 -3.51 20.83
N ASN A 172 -2.81 -3.81 21.64
CA ASN A 172 -2.78 -4.64 22.85
C ASN A 172 -1.77 -5.79 22.85
#